data_AF-A0A5T2H351-F1
#
_entry.id   AF-A0A5T2H351-F1
#
_cell.length_a   1.000
_cell.length_b   1.000
_cell.length_c   1.000
_cell.angle_alpha   90.00
_cell.angle_beta   90.00
_cell.angle_gamma   90.00
#
_symmetry.space_group_name_H-M   'P 1'
#
loop_
_entity.id
_entity.type
_entity.pdbx_description
1 polymer ?
#
loop_
_entity_poly.entity_id
_entity_poly.type
_entity_poly.pdbx_seq_one_letter_code
_entity_poly.pdbx_strand_id
1 'polypeptide(L)'
;NRVEAGAERREANGLPGVFADNRVTEDGRYVYRYDRYGNLVEKGERVPAGAIRSGDERTHHYRYDRHHRLVSYRCTEGYGSRSITESRYVYDATGRRVCKKVWRRERYATGRCHDYTALPETPEVTWYGWSGDRLVTAQTERSRIQTVYEGGGFTPLVR
;
A
#
# COMPACT_ATOMS: atom_id res chain seq x y z
N ASN A 1 27.56 -15.20 -25.13
CA ASN A 1 26.79 -13.97 -24.86
C ASN A 1 25.42 -14.28 -24.28
N ARG A 2 25.29 -14.33 -22.95
CA ARG A 2 24.00 -14.53 -22.24
C ARG A 2 23.29 -13.21 -21.91
N VAL A 3 24.01 -12.11 -22.05
CA VAL A 3 23.57 -10.75 -21.71
C VAL A 3 22.69 -10.16 -22.81
N GLU A 4 22.99 -10.46 -24.08
CA GLU A 4 22.27 -9.94 -25.25
C GLU A 4 20.87 -10.54 -25.40
N ALA A 5 20.70 -11.85 -25.14
CA ALA A 5 19.39 -12.50 -25.16
C ALA A 5 18.41 -11.98 -24.07
N GLY A 6 18.96 -11.37 -23.00
CA GLY A 6 18.17 -10.74 -21.94
C GLY A 6 17.70 -9.33 -22.30
N ALA A 7 18.44 -8.62 -23.16
CA ALA A 7 18.09 -7.29 -23.64
C ALA A 7 16.97 -7.34 -24.69
N GLU A 8 17.06 -8.28 -25.64
CA GLU A 8 16.05 -8.46 -26.71
C GLU A 8 14.66 -8.83 -26.16
N ARG A 9 14.59 -9.65 -25.09
CA ARG A 9 13.32 -9.96 -24.40
C ARG A 9 12.73 -8.77 -23.65
N ARG A 10 13.53 -7.77 -23.26
CA ARG A 10 13.06 -6.57 -22.53
C ARG A 10 12.42 -5.57 -23.48
N GLU A 11 13.02 -5.40 -24.67
CA GLU A 11 12.46 -4.56 -25.73
C GLU A 11 11.11 -5.08 -26.24
N ALA A 12 10.98 -6.41 -26.42
CA ALA A 12 9.72 -7.03 -26.83
C ALA A 12 8.56 -6.84 -25.83
N ASN A 13 8.88 -6.59 -24.55
CA ASN A 13 7.90 -6.35 -23.48
C ASN A 13 7.69 -4.86 -23.18
N GLY A 14 8.29 -3.94 -23.95
CA GLY A 14 8.16 -2.50 -23.74
C GLY A 14 8.76 -1.98 -22.44
N LEU A 15 9.70 -2.71 -21.84
CA LEU A 15 10.38 -2.31 -20.60
C LEU A 15 11.74 -1.66 -20.95
N PRO A 16 12.10 -0.53 -20.33
CA PRO A 16 13.38 0.13 -20.60
C PRO A 16 14.56 -0.79 -20.26
N GLY A 17 15.61 -0.76 -21.10
CA GLY A 17 16.81 -1.59 -20.93
C GLY A 17 17.63 -1.28 -19.66
N VAL A 18 17.45 -0.07 -19.12
CA VAL A 18 18.01 0.41 -17.85
C VAL A 18 16.93 1.20 -17.11
N PHE A 19 16.66 0.83 -15.86
CA PHE A 19 15.84 1.66 -14.97
C PHE A 19 16.74 2.77 -14.42
N ALA A 20 16.50 4.02 -14.82
CA ALA A 20 17.16 5.16 -14.19
C ALA A 20 16.98 5.07 -12.66
N ASP A 21 18.07 5.20 -11.91
CA ASP A 21 18.11 5.07 -10.45
C ASP A 21 17.60 3.72 -9.88
N ASN A 22 17.58 2.64 -10.67
CA ASN A 22 17.00 1.34 -10.29
C ASN A 22 15.51 1.43 -9.87
N ARG A 23 14.74 2.35 -10.47
CA ARG A 23 13.32 2.56 -10.17
C ARG A 23 12.41 2.06 -11.29
N VAL A 24 11.47 1.17 -10.95
CA VAL A 24 10.45 0.69 -11.89
C VAL A 24 9.40 1.77 -12.10
N THR A 25 9.38 2.42 -13.26
CA THR A 25 8.39 3.49 -13.56
C THR A 25 7.10 2.96 -14.16
N GLU A 26 7.14 1.79 -14.80
CA GLU A 26 6.00 1.17 -15.46
C GLU A 26 6.21 -0.36 -15.55
N ASP A 27 5.12 -1.11 -15.46
CA ASP A 27 5.05 -2.52 -15.82
C ASP A 27 3.81 -2.80 -16.68
N GLY A 28 3.54 -4.06 -17.02
CA GLY A 28 2.39 -4.42 -17.87
C GLY A 28 1.02 -4.00 -17.33
N ARG A 29 0.89 -3.69 -16.04
CA ARG A 29 -0.37 -3.35 -15.38
C ARG A 29 -0.37 -1.99 -14.69
N TYR A 30 0.77 -1.46 -14.27
CA TYR A 30 0.83 -0.27 -13.43
C TYR A 30 1.86 0.74 -13.89
N VAL A 31 1.57 2.01 -13.60
CA VAL A 31 2.53 3.12 -13.66
C VAL A 31 2.85 3.54 -12.23
N TYR A 32 4.12 3.85 -11.97
CA TYR A 32 4.65 4.15 -10.64
C TYR A 32 5.29 5.55 -10.63
N ARG A 33 5.04 6.31 -9.56
CA ARG A 33 5.70 7.60 -9.31
C ARG A 33 6.37 7.61 -7.96
N TYR A 34 7.55 8.22 -7.91
CA TYR A 34 8.37 8.30 -6.71
C TYR A 34 8.64 9.76 -6.33
N ASP A 35 8.82 10.02 -5.04
CA ASP A 35 9.38 11.30 -4.59
C ASP A 35 10.89 11.38 -4.85
N ARG A 36 11.51 12.53 -4.55
CA ARG A 36 12.95 12.75 -4.72
C ARG A 36 13.83 11.78 -3.92
N TYR A 37 13.28 11.18 -2.87
CA TYR A 37 13.96 10.26 -1.97
C TYR A 37 13.79 8.79 -2.38
N GLY A 38 13.02 8.53 -3.44
CA GLY A 38 12.75 7.18 -3.92
C GLY A 38 11.60 6.47 -3.21
N ASN A 39 10.79 7.18 -2.41
CA ASN A 39 9.57 6.60 -1.87
C ASN A 39 8.50 6.54 -2.95
N LEU A 40 7.80 5.41 -3.09
CA LEU A 40 6.66 5.28 -3.99
C LEU A 40 5.50 6.15 -3.51
N VAL A 41 5.12 7.19 -4.25
CA VAL A 41 4.02 8.11 -3.86
C VAL A 41 2.72 7.84 -4.60
N GLU A 42 2.79 7.25 -5.79
CA GLU A 42 1.61 6.89 -6.58
C GLU A 42 1.83 5.58 -7.33
N LYS A 43 0.81 4.72 -7.33
CA LYS A 43 0.71 3.54 -8.20
C LYS A 43 -0.65 3.55 -8.86
N GLY A 44 -0.70 3.78 -10.16
CA GLY A 44 -1.94 3.81 -10.95
C GLY A 44 -2.01 2.65 -11.90
N GLU A 45 -3.22 2.12 -12.17
CA GLU A 45 -3.39 1.18 -13.28
C GLU A 45 -3.03 1.82 -14.61
N ARG A 46 -2.31 1.06 -15.43
CA ARG A 46 -1.86 1.47 -16.76
C ARG A 46 -3.04 1.41 -17.72
N VAL A 47 -3.37 2.56 -18.31
CA VAL A 47 -4.37 2.68 -19.37
C VAL A 47 -3.61 2.90 -20.69
N PRO A 48 -3.61 1.92 -21.62
CA PRO A 48 -2.94 2.08 -22.91
C PRO A 48 -3.46 3.30 -23.68
N ALA A 49 -2.60 3.93 -24.48
CA ALA A 49 -3.00 5.05 -25.32
C ALA A 49 -4.14 4.64 -26.28
N GLY A 50 -5.21 5.43 -26.32
CA GLY A 50 -6.41 5.13 -27.12
C GLY A 50 -7.38 4.12 -26.51
N ALA A 51 -7.06 3.51 -25.37
CA ALA A 51 -8.00 2.66 -24.64
C ALA A 51 -9.06 3.50 -23.92
N ILE A 52 -10.32 3.05 -23.98
CA ILE A 52 -11.40 3.62 -23.18
C ILE A 52 -11.22 3.14 -21.74
N ARG A 53 -11.33 4.08 -20.79
CA ARG A 53 -11.30 3.76 -19.36
C ARG A 53 -12.55 2.95 -18.98
N SER A 54 -12.34 1.82 -18.33
CA SER A 54 -13.38 0.97 -17.73
C SER A 54 -14.09 1.66 -16.56
N GLY A 55 -13.44 2.68 -15.96
CA GLY A 55 -13.99 3.44 -14.85
C GLY A 55 -13.87 2.74 -13.49
N ASP A 56 -13.23 1.58 -13.44
CA ASP A 56 -12.83 0.89 -12.22
C ASP A 56 -11.32 0.92 -11.98
N GLU A 57 -10.58 1.74 -12.73
CA GLU A 57 -9.15 1.86 -12.57
C GLU A 57 -8.81 2.38 -11.19
N ARG A 58 -7.79 1.77 -10.58
CA ARG A 58 -7.35 2.16 -9.24
C ARG A 58 -6.10 3.01 -9.27
N THR A 59 -6.13 4.07 -8.47
CA THR A 59 -4.95 4.87 -8.16
C THR A 59 -4.70 4.79 -6.66
N HIS A 60 -3.50 4.33 -6.33
CA HIS A 60 -3.00 4.20 -4.97
C HIS A 60 -2.08 5.39 -4.69
N HIS A 61 -2.36 6.13 -3.61
CA HIS A 61 -1.56 7.24 -3.14
C HIS A 61 -0.93 6.89 -1.79
N TYR A 62 0.34 7.24 -1.64
CA TYR A 62 1.13 6.96 -0.45
C TYR A 62 1.78 8.25 0.05
N ARG A 63 1.75 8.44 1.38
CA ARG A 63 2.37 9.61 2.03
C ARG A 63 3.31 9.16 3.13
N TYR A 64 4.46 9.82 3.18
CA TYR A 64 5.52 9.53 4.12
C TYR A 64 5.76 10.70 5.08
N ASP A 65 6.24 10.40 6.28
CA ASP A 65 6.81 11.42 7.17
C ASP A 65 8.28 11.73 6.81
N ARG A 66 8.90 12.64 7.59
CA ARG A 66 10.30 13.03 7.40
C ARG A 66 11.32 11.91 7.62
N HIS A 67 10.92 10.82 8.28
CA HIS A 67 11.76 9.62 8.47
C HIS A 67 11.47 8.56 7.41
N HIS A 68 10.80 8.94 6.32
CA HIS A 68 10.42 8.05 5.22
C HIS A 68 9.54 6.87 5.67
N ARG A 69 8.72 7.06 6.70
CA ARG A 69 7.74 6.06 7.17
C ARG A 69 6.38 6.35 6.55
N LEU A 70 5.72 5.32 6.02
CA LEU A 70 4.38 5.44 5.42
C LEU A 70 3.35 5.82 6.49
N VAL A 71 2.84 7.04 6.47
CA VAL A 71 1.86 7.52 7.47
C VAL A 71 0.43 7.50 6.97
N SER A 72 0.22 7.55 5.64
CA SER A 72 -1.11 7.51 5.05
C SER A 72 -1.10 6.81 3.70
N TYR A 73 -2.17 6.07 3.45
CA TYR A 73 -2.48 5.41 2.19
C TYR A 73 -3.91 5.74 1.79
N ARG A 74 -4.15 6.02 0.52
CA ARG A 74 -5.48 6.21 -0.05
C ARG A 74 -5.59 5.48 -1.39
N CYS A 75 -6.69 4.79 -1.62
CA CYS A 75 -7.03 4.17 -2.90
C CYS A 75 -8.30 4.80 -3.46
N THR A 76 -8.22 5.34 -4.66
CA THR A 76 -9.37 5.84 -5.42
C THR A 76 -9.68 4.93 -6.59
N GLU A 77 -10.95 4.82 -6.95
CA GLU A 77 -11.43 4.07 -8.12
C GLU A 77 -12.13 5.02 -9.10
N GLY A 78 -11.77 4.91 -10.39
CA GLY A 78 -12.46 5.53 -11.51
C GLY A 78 -12.32 7.06 -11.65
N TYR A 79 -13.08 7.59 -12.62
CA TYR A 79 -13.20 9.02 -12.91
C TYR A 79 -14.17 9.66 -11.90
N GLY A 80 -13.63 10.23 -10.82
CA GLY A 80 -14.44 10.84 -9.75
C GLY A 80 -13.81 10.76 -8.36
N SER A 81 -12.58 10.25 -8.22
CA SER A 81 -11.86 10.18 -6.94
C SER A 81 -12.67 9.47 -5.84
N ARG A 82 -13.46 8.45 -6.21
CA ARG A 82 -14.24 7.65 -5.27
C ARG A 82 -13.24 6.91 -4.36
N SER A 83 -13.01 7.42 -3.15
CA SER A 83 -12.11 6.79 -2.19
C SER A 83 -12.72 5.49 -1.67
N ILE A 84 -12.08 4.36 -1.94
CA ILE A 84 -12.56 3.04 -1.47
C ILE A 84 -11.93 2.70 -0.13
N THR A 85 -10.65 3.02 0.02
CA THR A 85 -9.90 2.68 1.22
C THR A 85 -8.96 3.82 1.57
N GLU A 86 -9.01 4.25 2.81
CA GLU A 86 -7.97 5.08 3.42
C GLU A 86 -7.36 4.33 4.59
N SER A 87 -6.06 4.50 4.81
CA SER A 87 -5.39 3.96 5.97
C SER A 87 -4.42 4.98 6.55
N ARG A 88 -4.28 4.96 7.87
CA ARG A 88 -3.31 5.77 8.60
C ARG A 88 -2.52 4.90 9.56
N TYR A 89 -1.24 5.21 9.70
CA TYR A 89 -0.31 4.42 10.50
C TYR A 89 0.39 5.31 11.53
N VAL A 90 0.53 4.79 12.75
CA VAL A 90 1.25 5.44 13.83
C VAL A 90 2.45 4.59 14.22
N TYR A 91 3.56 5.25 14.47
CA TYR A 91 4.83 4.63 14.82
C TYR A 91 5.31 5.14 16.18
N ASP A 92 6.03 4.31 16.92
CA ASP A 92 6.75 4.76 18.09
C ASP A 92 8.04 5.52 17.72
N ALA A 93 8.78 5.98 18.74
CA ALA A 93 10.03 6.71 18.57
C ALA A 93 11.12 5.88 17.88
N THR A 94 11.12 4.57 18.08
CA THR A 94 12.07 3.62 17.46
C THR A 94 11.70 3.24 16.02
N GLY A 95 10.55 3.70 15.51
CA GLY A 95 10.12 3.42 14.14
C GLY A 95 9.27 2.16 13.97
N ARG A 96 8.85 1.50 15.06
CA ARG A 96 7.95 0.35 14.99
C ARG A 96 6.51 0.82 14.87
N ARG A 97 5.73 0.18 14.02
CA ARG A 97 4.30 0.52 13.83
C ARG A 97 3.51 0.06 15.05
N VAL A 98 2.82 0.98 15.73
CA VAL A 98 2.01 0.72 16.93
C VAL A 98 0.51 0.77 16.65
N CYS A 99 0.09 1.44 15.59
CA CYS A 99 -1.33 1.53 15.21
C CYS A 99 -1.50 1.49 13.70
N LYS A 100 -2.59 0.86 13.25
CA LYS A 100 -3.14 0.94 11.90
C LYS A 100 -4.63 1.27 12.01
N LYS A 101 -5.07 2.31 11.31
CA LYS A 101 -6.48 2.69 11.16
C LYS A 101 -6.88 2.51 9.70
N VAL A 102 -8.00 1.86 9.44
CA VAL A 102 -8.51 1.61 8.09
C VAL A 102 -9.95 2.08 7.99
N TRP A 103 -10.20 2.96 7.02
CA TRP A 103 -11.53 3.33 6.59
C TRP A 103 -11.79 2.62 5.27
N ARG A 104 -12.82 1.77 5.22
CA ARG A 104 -13.19 1.04 4.01
C ARG A 104 -14.63 1.36 3.66
N ARG A 105 -14.86 1.66 2.39
CA ARG A 105 -16.19 1.79 1.82
C ARG A 105 -16.46 0.61 0.89
N GLU A 106 -17.68 0.07 0.97
CA GLU A 106 -18.14 -0.93 0.01
C GLU A 106 -18.54 -0.26 -1.32
N ARG A 107 -18.24 -0.95 -2.44
CA ARG A 107 -18.47 -0.46 -3.81
C ARG A 107 -19.96 -0.19 -4.09
N TYR A 108 -20.84 -0.96 -3.45
CA TYR A 108 -22.28 -1.00 -3.71
C TYR A 108 -23.08 -0.92 -2.41
N ALA A 109 -22.77 0.03 -1.53
CA ALA A 109 -23.62 0.29 -0.36
C ALA A 109 -25.06 0.52 -0.85
N THR A 110 -25.97 -0.38 -0.45
CA THR A 110 -27.36 -0.43 -0.86
C THR A 110 -28.10 0.83 -0.41
N GLY A 111 -28.34 1.74 -1.34
CA GLY A 111 -29.57 2.54 -1.38
C GLY A 111 -29.83 3.62 -0.33
N ARG A 112 -28.93 3.99 0.58
CA ARG A 112 -29.16 5.11 1.53
C ARG A 112 -27.93 5.94 1.94
N CYS A 113 -27.10 6.39 1.00
CA CYS A 113 -26.35 7.62 1.26
C CYS A 113 -26.21 8.46 -0.02
N HIS A 114 -26.71 9.70 0.04
CA HIS A 114 -26.50 10.71 -0.99
C HIS A 114 -25.13 11.41 -0.87
N ASP A 115 -24.24 10.92 -0.01
CA ASP A 115 -22.87 11.41 0.12
C ASP A 115 -21.89 10.34 -0.40
N TYR A 116 -21.64 10.38 -1.71
CA TYR A 116 -20.69 9.49 -2.38
C TYR A 116 -19.21 9.88 -2.10
N THR A 117 -18.96 10.85 -1.22
CA THR A 117 -17.64 11.46 -1.02
C THR A 117 -17.01 11.19 0.35
N ALA A 118 -17.79 10.92 1.39
CA ALA A 118 -17.26 10.68 2.73
C ALA A 118 -16.89 9.20 3.01
N LEU A 119 -15.78 8.98 3.72
CA LEU A 119 -15.45 7.70 4.34
C LEU A 119 -16.29 7.50 5.62
N PRO A 120 -16.43 6.26 6.14
CA PRO A 120 -17.02 6.06 7.46
C PRO A 120 -16.36 6.96 8.51
N GLU A 121 -17.11 7.43 9.51
CA GLU A 121 -16.52 8.25 10.57
C GLU A 121 -15.53 7.44 11.42
N THR A 122 -15.88 6.18 11.70
CA THR A 122 -15.09 5.28 12.56
C THR A 122 -14.23 4.31 11.72
N PRO A 123 -12.89 4.30 11.91
CA PRO A 123 -12.03 3.30 11.28
C PRO A 123 -12.04 1.96 12.02
N GLU A 124 -11.72 0.89 11.31
CA GLU A 124 -11.19 -0.32 11.93
C GLU A 124 -9.78 -0.04 12.46
N VAL A 125 -9.55 -0.30 13.74
CA VAL A 125 -8.26 -0.05 14.40
C VAL A 125 -7.57 -1.35 14.77
N THR A 126 -6.28 -1.43 14.47
CA THR A 126 -5.39 -2.48 14.98
C THR A 126 -4.25 -1.84 15.76
N TRP A 127 -4.07 -2.26 17.00
CA TRP A 127 -2.94 -1.93 17.86
C TRP A 127 -1.90 -3.03 17.85
N TYR A 128 -0.63 -2.64 17.90
CA TYR A 128 0.51 -3.55 17.86
C TYR A 128 1.37 -3.37 19.11
N GLY A 129 1.59 -4.45 19.85
CA GLY A 129 2.47 -4.50 21.01
C GLY A 129 3.79 -5.17 20.68
N TRP A 130 4.89 -4.58 21.12
CA TRP A 130 6.26 -5.00 20.82
C TRP A 130 7.04 -5.37 22.09
N SER A 131 7.92 -6.36 21.99
CA SER A 131 8.94 -6.70 23.00
C SER A 131 10.31 -6.70 22.32
N GLY A 132 11.10 -5.65 22.55
CA GLY A 132 12.24 -5.34 21.69
C GLY A 132 11.77 -5.21 20.23
N ASP A 133 12.43 -5.90 19.30
CA ASP A 133 12.08 -5.87 17.88
C ASP A 133 11.03 -6.93 17.48
N ARG A 134 10.38 -7.56 18.46
CA ARG A 134 9.45 -8.66 18.23
C ARG A 134 8.01 -8.19 18.40
N LEU A 135 7.18 -8.43 17.39
CA LEU A 135 5.75 -8.14 17.43
C LEU A 135 5.04 -9.23 18.25
N VAL A 136 4.68 -8.93 19.49
CA VAL A 136 4.08 -9.90 20.42
C VAL A 136 2.57 -9.82 20.49
N THR A 137 1.97 -8.70 20.08
CA THR A 137 0.52 -8.50 20.14
C THR A 137 0.00 -7.83 18.88
N ALA A 138 -1.07 -8.36 18.30
CA ALA A 138 -1.92 -7.64 17.38
C ALA A 138 -3.35 -7.65 17.92
N GLN A 139 -3.93 -6.49 18.17
CA GLN A 139 -5.23 -6.35 18.82
C GLN A 139 -6.16 -5.47 18.00
N THR A 140 -7.33 -5.98 17.68
CA THR A 140 -8.47 -5.22 17.18
C THR A 140 -9.49 -5.06 18.30
N GLU A 141 -10.62 -4.42 18.01
CA GLU A 141 -11.76 -4.41 18.94
C GLU A 141 -12.30 -5.82 19.21
N ARG A 142 -12.28 -6.71 18.21
CA ARG A 142 -12.95 -8.02 18.25
C ARG A 142 -12.03 -9.17 18.61
N SER A 143 -10.72 -9.01 18.45
CA SER A 143 -9.77 -10.10 18.59
C SER A 143 -8.41 -9.61 19.05
N ARG A 144 -7.70 -10.49 19.76
CA ARG A 144 -6.31 -10.30 20.14
C ARG A 144 -5.54 -11.55 19.78
N ILE A 145 -4.44 -11.37 19.06
CA ILE A 145 -3.47 -12.42 18.75
C ILE A 145 -2.22 -12.15 19.58
N GLN A 146 -1.71 -13.16 20.26
CA GLN A 146 -0.42 -13.11 20.95
C GLN A 146 0.59 -13.93 20.17
N THR A 147 1.87 -13.63 20.28
CA THR A 147 2.92 -14.50 19.74
C THR A 147 4.04 -14.58 20.75
N VAL A 148 4.34 -15.79 21.19
CA VAL A 148 5.45 -16.07 22.10
C VAL A 148 6.61 -16.54 21.25
N TYR A 149 7.78 -15.98 21.51
CA TYR A 149 9.01 -16.30 20.81
C TYR A 149 9.95 -17.07 21.73
N GLU A 150 10.88 -17.80 21.12
CA GLU A 150 12.04 -18.35 21.82
C GLU A 150 12.83 -17.25 22.56
N GLY A 151 13.50 -17.63 23.65
CA GLY A 151 14.37 -16.73 24.41
C GLY A 151 15.50 -16.19 23.52
N GLY A 152 15.60 -14.87 23.37
CA GLY A 152 16.62 -14.21 22.54
C GLY A 152 16.46 -14.37 21.02
N GLY A 153 15.52 -15.19 20.54
CA GLY A 153 15.30 -15.47 19.12
C GLY A 153 14.07 -14.79 18.51
N PHE A 154 13.95 -14.93 17.18
CA PHE A 154 12.78 -14.51 16.40
C PHE A 154 11.89 -15.69 15.99
N THR A 155 12.20 -16.90 16.45
CA THR A 155 11.42 -18.11 16.21
C THR A 155 10.12 -18.08 17.02
N PRO A 156 8.93 -18.03 16.39
CA PRO A 156 7.67 -18.09 17.11
C PRO A 156 7.42 -19.53 17.61
N LEU A 157 7.04 -19.66 18.89
CA LEU A 157 6.70 -20.93 19.53
C LEU A 157 5.19 -21.18 19.52
N VAL A 158 4.38 -20.13 19.69
CA VAL A 158 2.91 -20.21 19.67
C VAL A 158 2.29 -18.89 19.23
N ARG A 159 1.09 -18.96 18.62
CA ARG A 159 0.30 -17.82 18.16
C ARG A 159 -1.19 -18.02 18.39
#